data_AF-A0A7S3LDJ3-F1
#
_entry.id   AF-A0A7S3LDJ3-F1
#
_cell.length_a   1.000
_cell.length_b   1.000
_cell.length_c   1.000
_cell.angle_alpha   90.00
_cell.angle_beta   90.00
_cell.angle_gamma   90.00
#
_symmetry.space_group_name_H-M   'P 1'
#
loop_
_entity.id
_entity.type
_entity.pdbx_description
1 polymer ?
#
loop_
_entity_poly.entity_id
_entity_poly.type
_entity_poly.pdbx_seq_one_letter_code
_entity_poly.pdbx_strand_id
1 'polypeptide(L)'
;QEGDWEGIQLILSKMCRDEVMATESSLLCVIRGLANSGKTRSIPFLVLALMGNKDAAEHLFAVHKLDLHLEMIPSLNGEHLTTAITSCLYRNDFENARRILLHMRDRGVEPSDESLEAIARSYARLALEMVNGKKIPAEAVARAQSACEV
;
A
#
# COMPACT_ATOMS: atom_id res chain seq x y z
N GLN A 1 -1.99 13.94 11.12
CA GLN A 1 -3.38 13.63 10.71
C GLN A 1 -3.34 12.29 10.04
N GLU A 2 -3.93 11.29 10.66
CA GLU A 2 -3.96 9.89 10.23
C GLU A 2 -5.10 9.71 9.23
N GLY A 3 -5.10 8.63 8.44
CA GLY A 3 -6.25 8.30 7.58
C GLY A 3 -7.51 8.12 8.41
N ASP A 4 -8.64 7.94 7.74
CA ASP A 4 -9.88 7.51 8.41
C ASP A 4 -9.76 6.03 8.81
N TRP A 5 -8.73 5.74 9.61
CA TRP A 5 -8.49 4.47 10.26
C TRP A 5 -9.59 4.18 11.25
N GLU A 6 -10.21 5.20 11.83
CA GLU A 6 -11.41 5.04 12.66
C GLU A 6 -12.54 4.43 11.84
N GLY A 7 -12.81 4.94 10.63
CA GLY A 7 -13.81 4.37 9.71
C GLY A 7 -13.45 2.95 9.25
N ILE A 8 -12.18 2.72 8.89
CA ILE A 8 -11.73 1.38 8.46
C ILE A 8 -11.76 0.38 9.62
N GLN A 9 -11.31 0.79 10.81
CA GLN A 9 -11.38 0.00 12.02
C GLN A 9 -12.83 -0.28 12.38
N LEU A 10 -13.73 0.70 12.27
CA LEU A 10 -15.16 0.52 12.51
C LEU A 10 -15.74 -0.52 11.54
N ILE A 11 -15.41 -0.43 10.25
CA ILE A 11 -15.86 -1.39 9.23
C ILE A 11 -15.32 -2.78 9.54
N LEU A 12 -14.00 -2.93 9.71
CA LEU A 12 -13.36 -4.23 9.96
C LEU A 12 -13.82 -4.84 11.29
N SER A 13 -13.93 -4.04 12.35
CA SER A 13 -14.41 -4.49 13.67
C SER A 13 -15.88 -4.88 13.64
N LYS A 14 -16.71 -4.15 12.87
CA LYS A 14 -18.13 -4.48 12.69
C LYS A 14 -18.29 -5.76 11.90
N MET A 15 -17.52 -5.94 10.83
CA MET A 15 -17.49 -7.18 10.06
C MET A 15 -17.09 -8.36 10.94
N CYS A 16 -16.06 -8.20 11.78
CA CYS A 16 -15.65 -9.24 12.73
C CYS A 16 -16.72 -9.55 13.78
N ARG A 17 -17.35 -8.52 14.37
CA ARG A 17 -18.41 -8.68 15.37
C ARG A 17 -19.65 -9.37 14.81
N ASP A 18 -20.02 -9.01 13.57
CA ASP A 18 -21.23 -9.52 12.93
C ASP A 18 -20.96 -10.86 12.19
N GLU A 19 -19.77 -11.46 12.36
CA GLU A 19 -19.28 -12.69 11.69
C GLU A 19 -19.40 -12.62 10.15
N VAL A 20 -19.32 -11.40 9.60
CA VAL A 20 -19.38 -11.15 8.17
C VAL A 20 -17.98 -11.22 7.59
N MET A 21 -17.74 -12.23 6.77
CA MET A 21 -16.48 -12.40 6.04
C MET A 21 -16.23 -11.22 5.10
N ALA A 22 -15.00 -10.73 5.08
CA ALA A 22 -14.60 -9.77 4.08
C ALA A 22 -14.61 -10.41 2.69
N THR A 23 -15.00 -9.62 1.69
CA THR A 23 -14.90 -10.02 0.29
C THR A 23 -13.71 -9.32 -0.35
N GLU A 24 -13.28 -9.83 -1.51
CA GLU A 24 -12.29 -9.15 -2.34
C GLU A 24 -12.71 -7.70 -2.64
N SER A 25 -13.98 -7.49 -3.02
CA SER A 25 -14.50 -6.14 -3.26
C SER A 25 -14.45 -5.24 -2.02
N SER A 26 -14.74 -5.79 -0.83
CA SER A 26 -14.64 -5.04 0.43
C SER A 26 -13.22 -4.57 0.71
N LEU A 27 -12.23 -5.46 0.55
CA LEU A 27 -10.82 -5.12 0.76
C LEU A 27 -10.32 -4.08 -0.24
N LEU A 28 -10.71 -4.22 -1.50
CA LEU A 28 -10.39 -3.24 -2.53
C LEU A 28 -10.93 -1.85 -2.20
N CYS A 29 -12.16 -1.77 -1.67
CA CYS A 29 -12.73 -0.51 -1.17
C CYS A 29 -11.93 0.08 -0.02
N VAL A 30 -11.43 -0.74 0.92
CA VAL A 30 -10.57 -0.28 2.02
C VAL A 30 -9.25 0.31 1.48
N ILE A 31 -8.58 -0.39 0.56
CA ILE A 31 -7.33 0.09 -0.05
C ILE A 31 -7.55 1.41 -0.81
N ARG A 32 -8.63 1.49 -1.61
CA ARG A 32 -8.99 2.71 -2.34
C ARG A 32 -9.37 3.86 -1.40
N GLY A 33 -10.06 3.57 -0.29
CA GLY A 33 -10.39 4.55 0.74
C GLY A 33 -9.12 5.15 1.37
N LEU A 34 -8.16 4.30 1.73
CA LEU A 34 -6.85 4.75 2.22
C LEU A 34 -6.12 5.61 1.19
N ALA A 35 -6.11 5.21 -0.08
CA ALA A 35 -5.49 5.96 -1.17
C ALA A 35 -6.11 7.35 -1.39
N ASN A 36 -7.44 7.42 -1.39
CA ASN A 36 -8.19 8.66 -1.62
C ASN A 36 -8.06 9.64 -0.46
N SER A 37 -7.91 9.15 0.78
CA SER A 37 -7.64 10.00 1.95
C SER A 37 -6.25 10.70 1.91
N GLY A 38 -5.40 10.37 0.92
CA GLY A 38 -4.08 10.96 0.75
C GLY A 38 -3.03 10.44 1.73
N LYS A 39 -3.30 9.30 2.38
CA LYS A 39 -2.49 8.72 3.47
C LYS A 39 -1.85 7.42 3.00
N THR A 40 -1.12 7.46 1.90
CA THR A 40 -0.52 6.26 1.27
C THR A 40 0.44 5.51 2.17
N ARG A 41 1.04 6.18 3.17
CA ARG A 41 1.92 5.54 4.16
C ARG A 41 1.27 4.40 4.93
N SER A 42 -0.06 4.41 5.02
CA SER A 42 -0.87 3.44 5.75
C SER A 42 -1.23 2.19 4.93
N ILE A 43 -1.30 2.34 3.60
CA ILE A 43 -1.57 1.25 2.65
C ILE A 43 -0.57 0.09 2.77
N PRO A 44 0.76 0.30 2.77
CA PRO A 44 1.72 -0.80 2.85
C PRO A 44 1.60 -1.56 4.17
N PHE A 45 1.31 -0.91 5.30
CA PHE A 45 1.13 -1.65 6.57
C PHE A 45 -0.07 -2.58 6.49
N LEU A 46 -1.21 -2.10 5.98
CA LEU A 46 -2.38 -2.96 5.76
C LEU A 46 -2.06 -4.10 4.81
N VAL A 47 -1.51 -3.80 3.63
CA VAL A 47 -1.21 -4.81 2.60
C VAL A 47 -0.20 -5.83 3.10
N LEU A 48 0.89 -5.41 3.74
CA LEU A 48 1.91 -6.31 4.28
C LEU A 48 1.32 -7.18 5.39
N ALA A 49 0.50 -6.62 6.29
CA ALA A 49 -0.15 -7.39 7.35
C ALA A 49 -1.11 -8.45 6.80
N LEU A 50 -1.89 -8.11 5.77
CA LEU A 50 -2.76 -9.05 5.04
C LEU A 50 -1.96 -10.09 4.24
N MET A 51 -0.75 -9.73 3.81
CA MET A 51 0.26 -10.66 3.32
C MET A 51 1.04 -11.28 4.50
N GLY A 52 0.46 -11.45 5.69
CA GLY A 52 1.06 -12.19 6.82
C GLY A 52 2.37 -11.64 7.39
N ASN A 53 2.71 -10.38 7.13
CA ASN A 53 3.84 -9.72 7.78
C ASN A 53 3.49 -9.36 9.23
N LYS A 54 4.13 -10.01 10.19
CA LYS A 54 3.86 -9.83 11.63
C LYS A 54 4.18 -8.42 12.09
N ASP A 55 5.32 -7.86 11.70
CA ASP A 55 5.73 -6.51 12.12
C ASP A 55 4.73 -5.45 11.63
N ALA A 56 4.19 -5.62 10.42
CA ALA A 56 3.16 -4.75 9.88
C ALA A 56 1.84 -4.89 10.65
N ALA A 57 1.44 -6.11 11.00
CA ALA A 57 0.25 -6.36 11.82
C ALA A 57 0.39 -5.76 13.24
N GLU A 58 1.53 -5.97 13.88
CA GLU A 58 1.85 -5.38 15.18
C GLU A 58 1.85 -3.86 15.14
N HIS A 59 2.37 -3.26 14.05
CA HIS A 59 2.32 -1.81 13.84
C HIS A 59 0.88 -1.29 13.76
N LEU A 60 0.01 -1.95 12.99
CA LEU A 60 -1.41 -1.58 12.89
C LEU A 60 -2.11 -1.69 14.24
N PHE A 61 -1.82 -2.73 15.02
CA PHE A 61 -2.38 -2.88 16.35
C PHE A 61 -1.86 -1.80 17.31
N ALA A 62 -0.55 -1.56 17.33
CA ALA A 62 0.07 -0.61 18.25
C ALA A 62 -0.42 0.82 18.02
N VAL A 63 -0.43 1.25 16.74
CA VAL A 63 -0.73 2.63 16.33
C VAL A 63 -2.24 2.86 16.19
N HIS A 64 -2.97 1.93 15.60
CA HIS A 64 -4.37 2.12 15.22
C HIS A 64 -5.36 1.25 16.00
N LYS A 65 -4.89 0.43 16.95
CA LYS A 65 -5.73 -0.54 17.69
C LYS A 65 -6.53 -1.45 16.75
N LEU A 66 -5.96 -1.70 15.56
CA LEU A 66 -6.55 -2.52 14.54
C LEU A 66 -6.02 -3.95 14.68
N ASP A 67 -6.85 -4.83 15.23
CA ASP A 67 -6.61 -6.26 15.22
C ASP A 67 -7.18 -6.85 13.93
N LEU A 68 -6.31 -7.38 13.08
CA LEU A 68 -6.70 -8.02 11.84
C LEU A 68 -6.97 -9.49 12.16
N HIS A 69 -8.25 -9.83 12.35
CA HIS A 69 -8.70 -11.22 12.41
C HIS A 69 -8.53 -11.86 11.02
N LEU A 70 -7.30 -12.27 10.68
CA LEU A 70 -6.91 -12.74 9.34
C LEU A 70 -7.76 -13.92 8.84
N GLU A 71 -8.35 -14.69 9.75
CA GLU A 71 -9.27 -15.79 9.43
C GLU A 71 -10.56 -15.30 8.74
N MET A 72 -10.95 -14.04 8.98
CA MET A 72 -12.13 -13.41 8.41
C MET A 72 -11.85 -12.61 7.14
N ILE A 73 -10.59 -12.57 6.71
CA ILE A 73 -10.13 -11.74 5.60
C ILE A 73 -9.61 -12.64 4.47
N PRO A 74 -10.11 -12.47 3.23
CA PRO A 74 -9.62 -13.28 2.12
C PRO A 74 -8.18 -12.90 1.79
N SER A 75 -7.45 -13.86 1.21
CA SER A 75 -6.10 -13.61 0.72
C SER A 75 -6.12 -12.50 -0.33
N LEU A 76 -5.10 -11.64 -0.31
CA LEU A 76 -4.93 -10.64 -1.36
C LEU A 76 -4.70 -11.30 -2.71
N ASN A 77 -5.44 -10.84 -3.71
CA ASN A 77 -5.22 -11.17 -5.13
C ASN A 77 -4.41 -10.06 -5.84
N GLY A 78 -4.12 -10.27 -7.12
CA GLY A 78 -3.35 -9.34 -7.94
C GLY A 78 -3.96 -7.93 -8.07
N GLU A 79 -5.29 -7.80 -8.06
CA GLU A 79 -5.97 -6.49 -8.17
C GLU A 79 -5.74 -5.63 -6.91
N HIS A 80 -5.77 -6.24 -5.72
CA HIS A 80 -5.49 -5.56 -4.46
C HIS A 80 -4.06 -5.00 -4.44
N LEU A 81 -3.09 -5.83 -4.84
CA LEU A 81 -1.67 -5.49 -4.87
C LEU A 81 -1.40 -4.39 -5.91
N THR A 82 -1.98 -4.53 -7.11
CA THR A 82 -1.90 -3.53 -8.17
C THR A 82 -2.44 -2.19 -7.68
N THR A 83 -3.64 -2.18 -7.09
CA THR A 83 -4.27 -0.96 -6.56
C THR A 83 -3.42 -0.31 -5.48
N ALA A 84 -2.83 -1.09 -4.59
CA ALA A 84 -1.97 -0.56 -3.53
C ALA A 84 -0.69 0.08 -4.08
N ILE A 85 -0.01 -0.59 -5.03
CA ILE A 85 1.22 -0.11 -5.67
C ILE A 85 0.94 1.17 -6.45
N THR A 86 -0.07 1.16 -7.33
CA THR A 86 -0.42 2.33 -8.16
C THR A 86 -0.82 3.53 -7.29
N SER A 87 -1.54 3.29 -6.19
CA SER A 87 -1.91 4.33 -5.23
C SER A 87 -0.69 4.98 -4.56
N CYS A 88 0.29 4.17 -4.14
CA CYS A 88 1.53 4.68 -3.56
C CYS A 88 2.30 5.53 -4.60
N LEU A 89 2.46 5.01 -5.81
CA LEU A 89 3.17 5.68 -6.90
C LEU A 89 2.50 6.98 -7.36
N TYR A 90 1.16 7.04 -7.37
CA TYR A 90 0.43 8.26 -7.69
C TYR A 90 0.73 9.40 -6.70
N ARG A 91 1.06 9.08 -5.45
CA ARG A 91 1.49 10.05 -4.43
C ARG A 91 3.00 10.21 -4.31
N ASN A 92 3.78 9.69 -5.26
CA ASN A 92 5.25 9.67 -5.23
C ASN A 92 5.82 8.92 -4.00
N ASP A 93 5.09 7.95 -3.47
CA ASP A 93 5.50 7.13 -2.33
C ASP A 93 6.24 5.86 -2.82
N PHE A 94 7.38 6.08 -3.48
CA PHE A 94 8.17 5.01 -4.13
C PHE A 94 8.70 3.98 -3.15
N GLU A 95 9.05 4.40 -1.92
CA GLU A 95 9.57 3.50 -0.89
C GLU A 95 8.51 2.48 -0.48
N ASN A 96 7.29 2.92 -0.22
CA ASN A 96 6.22 2.02 0.16
C ASN A 96 5.77 1.12 -0.99
N ALA A 97 5.75 1.63 -2.23
CA ALA A 97 5.55 0.79 -3.41
C ALA A 97 6.63 -0.31 -3.52
N ARG A 98 7.90 0.05 -3.30
CA ARG A 98 9.03 -0.90 -3.29
C ARG A 98 8.90 -1.94 -2.19
N ARG A 99 8.48 -1.57 -0.99
CA ARG A 99 8.26 -2.52 0.12
C ARG A 99 7.21 -3.58 -0.23
N ILE A 100 6.11 -3.18 -0.88
CA ILE A 100 5.09 -4.14 -1.36
C ILE A 100 5.68 -5.07 -2.42
N LEU A 101 6.40 -4.53 -3.41
CA LEU A 101 7.04 -5.33 -4.48
C LEU A 101 8.05 -6.34 -3.95
N LEU A 102 8.88 -5.95 -2.97
CA LEU A 102 9.83 -6.86 -2.34
C LEU A 102 9.11 -8.00 -1.64
N HIS A 103 8.01 -7.71 -0.92
CA HIS A 103 7.22 -8.75 -0.26
C HIS A 103 6.48 -9.65 -1.25
N MET A 104 6.03 -9.13 -2.38
CA MET A 104 5.48 -9.94 -3.47
C MET A 104 6.53 -10.91 -4.00
N ARG A 105 7.74 -10.43 -4.30
CA ARG A 105 8.87 -11.25 -4.73
C ARG A 105 9.21 -12.34 -3.72
N ASP A 106 9.33 -11.99 -2.44
CA ASP A 106 9.68 -12.94 -1.37
C ASP A 106 8.60 -14.04 -1.20
N ARG A 107 7.37 -13.80 -1.67
CA ARG A 107 6.26 -14.75 -1.68
C ARG A 107 6.02 -15.42 -3.04
N GLY A 108 6.86 -15.16 -4.04
CA GLY A 108 6.69 -15.70 -5.39
C GLY A 108 5.44 -15.19 -6.11
N VAL A 109 4.95 -14.00 -5.74
CA VAL A 109 3.83 -13.33 -6.42
C VAL A 109 4.39 -12.35 -7.44
N GLU A 110 4.03 -12.53 -8.71
CA GLU A 110 4.48 -11.64 -9.78
C GLU A 110 3.64 -10.34 -9.82
N PRO A 111 4.27 -9.17 -10.03
CA PRO A 111 3.54 -7.94 -10.33
C PRO A 111 2.75 -8.04 -11.63
N SER A 112 1.59 -7.39 -11.68
CA SER A 112 0.82 -7.27 -12.92
C SER A 112 1.47 -6.33 -13.92
N ASP A 113 1.15 -6.48 -15.20
CA ASP A 113 1.55 -5.55 -16.27
C ASP A 113 1.15 -4.10 -15.94
N GLU A 114 -0.04 -3.91 -15.37
CA GLU A 114 -0.52 -2.60 -14.92
C GLU A 114 0.38 -2.00 -13.82
N SER A 115 0.81 -2.82 -12.85
CA SER A 115 1.74 -2.39 -11.81
C SER A 115 3.08 -1.97 -12.41
N LEU A 116 3.62 -2.78 -13.33
CA LEU A 116 4.88 -2.51 -14.00
C LEU A 116 4.82 -1.23 -14.85
N GLU A 117 3.74 -1.04 -15.59
CA GLU A 117 3.51 0.17 -16.38
C GLU A 117 3.39 1.41 -15.48
N ALA A 118 2.71 1.30 -14.34
CA ALA A 118 2.58 2.40 -13.39
C ALA A 118 3.92 2.77 -12.75
N ILE A 119 4.77 1.77 -12.45
CA ILE A 119 6.15 1.98 -11.97
C ILE A 119 6.94 2.75 -13.03
N ALA A 120 6.99 2.26 -14.26
CA ALA A 120 7.72 2.88 -15.36
C ALA A 120 7.26 4.33 -15.59
N ARG A 121 5.95 4.57 -15.64
CA ARG A 121 5.36 5.92 -15.80
C ARG A 121 5.74 6.86 -14.64
N SER A 122 5.76 6.36 -13.42
CA SER A 122 6.06 7.18 -12.24
C SER A 122 7.53 7.59 -12.16
N TYR A 123 8.46 6.69 -12.50
CA TYR A 123 9.88 7.02 -12.61
C TYR A 123 10.16 7.96 -13.77
N ALA A 124 9.54 7.75 -14.94
CA ALA A 124 9.67 8.67 -16.08
C ALA A 124 9.16 10.07 -15.73
N ARG A 125 8.01 10.19 -15.05
CA ARG A 125 7.48 11.45 -14.55
C ARG A 125 8.48 12.13 -13.61
N LEU A 126 9.04 11.41 -12.64
CA LEU A 126 10.01 11.95 -11.69
C LEU A 126 11.25 12.49 -12.42
N ALA A 127 11.81 11.73 -13.37
CA ALA A 127 12.95 12.16 -14.16
C ALA A 127 12.67 13.44 -14.96
N LEU A 128 11.49 13.54 -15.60
CA LEU A 128 11.08 14.74 -16.32
C LEU A 128 10.89 15.96 -15.39
N GLU A 129 10.35 15.76 -14.19
CA GLU A 129 10.23 16.83 -13.19
C GLU A 129 11.61 17.33 -12.73
N MET A 130 12.61 16.45 -12.63
CA MET A 130 14.00 16.81 -12.32
C MET A 130 14.62 17.68 -13.41
N VAL A 131 14.42 17.30 -14.68
CA VAL A 131 14.95 18.04 -15.84
C VAL A 131 14.28 19.40 -16.02
N ASN A 132 12.98 19.50 -15.74
CA ASN A 132 12.21 20.73 -15.92
C ASN A 132 12.40 21.79 -14.80
N GLY A 133 13.35 21.59 -13.88
CA GLY A 133 13.71 22.60 -12.88
C GLY A 133 12.66 22.85 -11.79
N LYS A 134 11.64 21.99 -11.66
CA LYS A 134 10.80 22.00 -10.46
C LYS A 134 11.68 21.55 -9.29
N LYS A 135 11.69 22.32 -8.18
CA LYS A 135 12.37 21.92 -6.94
C LYS A 135 11.75 20.63 -6.43
N ILE A 136 12.28 19.49 -6.86
CA ILE A 136 12.02 18.22 -6.23
C ILE A 136 12.77 18.25 -4.91
N PRO A 137 12.11 17.94 -3.78
CA PRO A 137 12.79 17.84 -2.49
C PRO A 137 13.98 16.89 -2.63
N ALA A 138 15.18 17.33 -2.23
CA ALA A 138 16.40 16.52 -2.37
C ALA A 138 16.26 15.11 -1.77
N GLU A 139 15.44 14.98 -0.74
CA GLU A 139 15.08 13.71 -0.12
C GLU A 139 14.32 12.74 -1.05
N ALA A 140 13.51 13.24 -1.99
CA ALA A 140 12.79 12.39 -2.95
C ALA A 140 13.74 11.82 -4.01
N VAL A 141 14.76 12.58 -4.42
CA VAL A 141 15.80 12.14 -5.36
C VAL A 141 16.71 11.10 -4.71
N ALA A 142 17.21 11.38 -3.50
CA ALA A 142 18.06 10.45 -2.76
C ALA A 142 17.36 9.10 -2.49
N ARG A 143 16.05 9.14 -2.19
CA ARG A 143 15.23 7.93 -1.98
C ARG A 143 15.00 7.13 -3.27
N ALA A 144 14.79 7.81 -4.40
CA ALA A 144 14.65 7.14 -5.69
C ALA A 144 15.97 6.49 -6.17
N GLN A 145 17.11 7.13 -5.90
CA GLN A 145 18.42 6.58 -6.25
C GLN A 145 18.79 5.35 -5.41
N SER A 146 18.56 5.40 -4.10
CA SER A 146 18.75 4.25 -3.21
C SER A 146 17.82 3.07 -3.55
N ALA A 147 16.65 3.33 -4.13
CA ALA A 147 15.75 2.28 -4.59
C ALA A 147 16.26 1.52 -5.83
N CYS A 148 17.12 2.14 -6.65
CA CYS A 148 17.71 1.56 -7.87
C CYS A 148 19.01 0.78 -7.61
N GLU A 149 19.64 0.94 -6.44
CA GLU A 149 20.82 0.17 -6.03
C GLU A 149 20.37 -1.18 -5.43
N VAL A 150 20.08 -2.15 -6.29
CA VAL A 150 20.05 -3.59 -5.96
C VAL A 150 20.63 -4.39 -7.11
#